data_AF-A0A6C0C0Y6-F1
#
_entry.id   AF-A0A6C0C0Y6-F1
#
_cell.length_a   1.000
_cell.length_b   1.000
_cell.length_c   1.000
_cell.angle_alpha   90.00
_cell.angle_beta   90.00
_cell.angle_gamma   90.00
#
_symmetry.space_group_name_H-M   'P 1'
#
loop_
_entity.id
_entity.type
_entity.pdbx_description
1 polymer ?
#
loop_
_entity_poly.entity_id
_entity_poly.type
_entity_poly.pdbx_seq_one_letter_code
_entity_poly.pdbx_strand_id
1 'polypeptide(L)'
;MLKLPEEILYKIFEFGGYNTMFIDKFLYYKILSIRTFFRENPLKIKYSLLRWKKKRILYDEGTYFKHRPSFLKETDKIIELSEKIPINELDICGNITPSTILQDKIIPLSETKINYINECGIERIIYWTIYSIKCNNINQANKYKLVWN
;
A
#
# COMPACT_ATOMS: atom_id res chain seq x y z
N MET A 1 20.49 25.56 27.49
CA MET A 1 19.93 24.23 27.17
C MET A 1 20.88 23.51 26.24
N LEU A 2 21.38 22.33 26.64
CA LEU A 2 22.14 21.45 25.76
C LEU A 2 21.22 20.99 24.62
N LYS A 3 21.52 21.42 23.39
CA LYS A 3 20.83 20.93 22.21
C LYS A 3 21.42 19.57 21.85
N LEU A 4 20.59 18.53 21.86
CA LEU A 4 21.00 17.23 21.36
C LEU A 4 21.30 17.33 19.85
N PRO A 5 22.34 16.63 19.37
CA PRO A 5 22.57 16.46 17.94
C PRO A 5 21.33 15.90 17.22
N GLU A 6 21.15 16.36 15.99
CA GLU A 6 20.03 15.99 15.12
C GLU A 6 19.86 14.47 14.97
N GLU A 7 20.97 13.75 14.79
CA GLU A 7 20.96 12.29 14.65
C GLU A 7 20.42 11.58 15.90
N ILE A 8 20.71 12.13 17.08
CA ILE A 8 20.23 11.57 18.35
C ILE A 8 18.73 11.83 18.50
N LEU A 9 18.26 13.03 18.16
CA LEU A 9 16.83 13.35 18.17
C LEU A 9 16.03 12.46 17.22
N TYR A 10 16.60 12.13 16.04
CA TYR A 10 15.95 11.20 15.12
C TYR A 10 15.90 9.77 15.64
N LYS A 11 16.98 9.28 16.26
CA LYS A 11 16.95 7.96 16.90
C LYS A 11 15.88 7.91 18.00
N ILE A 12 15.84 8.93 18.86
CA ILE A 12 14.79 9.03 19.89
C ILE A 12 13.40 9.00 19.25
N PHE A 13 13.21 9.71 18.14
CA PHE A 13 11.95 9.73 17.43
C PHE A 13 11.58 8.38 16.80
N GLU A 14 12.54 7.70 16.17
CA GLU A 14 12.36 6.38 15.57
C GLU A 14 11.94 5.33 16.61
N PHE A 15 12.51 5.38 17.82
CA PHE A 15 12.18 4.43 18.89
C PHE A 15 10.93 4.82 19.70
N GLY A 16 10.78 6.10 20.03
CA GLY A 16 9.69 6.57 20.91
C GLY A 16 8.46 7.11 20.18
N GLY A 17 8.51 7.18 18.85
CA GLY A 17 7.40 7.57 17.98
C GLY A 17 6.88 8.98 18.28
N TYR A 18 5.59 9.19 17.98
CA TYR A 18 4.94 10.50 18.05
C TYR A 18 5.07 11.19 19.42
N ASN A 19 5.11 10.43 20.51
CA ASN A 19 5.16 10.98 21.87
C ASN A 19 6.47 11.73 22.16
N THR A 20 7.55 11.42 21.43
CA THR A 20 8.84 12.09 21.64
C THR A 20 8.93 13.46 20.99
N MET A 21 8.00 13.81 20.10
CA MET A 21 7.94 15.15 19.50
C MET A 21 7.75 16.24 20.56
N PHE A 22 7.12 15.94 21.69
CA PHE A 22 6.87 16.91 22.76
C PHE A 22 8.09 17.13 23.67
N ILE A 23 9.13 16.29 23.55
CA ILE A 23 10.35 16.37 24.35
C ILE A 23 11.21 17.56 23.89
N ASP A 24 11.21 17.87 22.60
CA ASP A 24 12.03 18.93 22.02
C ASP A 24 11.30 19.71 20.93
N LYS A 25 11.21 21.04 21.09
CA LYS A 25 10.52 21.93 20.13
C LYS A 25 11.17 21.91 18.74
N PHE A 26 12.48 21.77 18.65
CA PHE A 26 13.19 21.74 17.38
C PHE A 26 12.87 20.45 16.61
N LEU A 27 12.85 19.30 17.29
CA LEU A 27 12.38 18.04 16.71
C LEU A 27 10.94 18.18 16.18
N TYR A 28 10.02 18.74 16.96
CA TYR A 28 8.63 18.98 16.54
C TYR A 28 8.55 19.78 15.24
N TYR A 29 9.17 20.96 15.18
CA TYR A 29 9.12 21.81 13.98
C TYR A 29 9.74 21.14 12.77
N LYS A 30 10.75 20.30 12.97
CA LYS A 30 11.40 19.61 11.87
C LYS A 30 10.60 18.44 11.32
N ILE A 31 9.94 17.67 12.18
CA ILE A 31 9.03 16.64 11.67
C ILE A 31 7.84 17.29 10.95
N LEU A 32 7.33 18.42 11.45
CA LEU A 32 6.33 19.20 10.75
C LEU A 32 6.80 19.67 9.37
N SER A 33 8.02 20.21 9.25
CA SER A 33 8.52 20.65 7.94
C SER A 33 8.66 19.50 6.95
N ILE A 34 9.10 18.31 7.39
CA ILE A 34 9.17 17.11 6.54
C ILE A 34 7.77 16.66 6.12
N ARG A 35 6.79 16.69 7.03
CA ARG A 35 5.39 16.35 6.70
C ARG A 35 4.81 17.34 5.69
N THR A 36 5.07 18.64 5.84
CA THR A 36 4.66 19.67 4.87
C THR A 36 5.31 19.42 3.52
N PHE A 37 6.61 19.10 3.49
CA PHE A 37 7.30 18.74 2.25
C PHE A 37 6.59 17.58 1.52
N PHE A 38 6.17 16.52 2.22
CA PHE A 38 5.46 15.40 1.58
C PHE A 38 4.04 15.73 1.14
N ARG A 39 3.38 16.73 1.73
CA ARG A 39 2.09 17.21 1.23
C ARG A 39 2.22 17.90 -0.12
N GLU A 40 3.29 18.67 -0.29
CA GLU A 40 3.60 19.40 -1.54
C GLU A 40 4.28 18.50 -2.59
N ASN A 41 5.10 17.56 -2.12
CA ASN A 41 5.92 16.66 -2.93
C ASN A 41 5.65 15.21 -2.49
N PRO A 42 4.51 14.63 -2.90
CA PRO A 42 4.11 13.30 -2.46
C PRO A 42 5.14 12.25 -2.85
N LEU A 43 5.27 11.23 -1.99
CA LEU A 43 6.09 10.07 -2.30
C LEU A 43 5.42 9.30 -3.45
N LYS A 44 6.14 9.16 -4.57
CA LYS A 44 5.69 8.38 -5.73
C LYS A 44 6.10 6.92 -5.56
N ILE A 45 5.11 6.04 -5.52
CA ILE A 45 5.30 4.60 -5.42
C ILE A 45 4.76 3.95 -6.70
N LYS A 46 5.58 3.11 -7.32
CA LYS A 46 5.18 2.30 -8.46
C LYS A 46 4.59 0.99 -7.95
N TYR A 47 3.44 0.59 -8.45
CA TYR A 47 2.82 -0.69 -8.10
C TYR A 47 2.28 -1.41 -9.33
N SER A 48 2.15 -2.73 -9.25
CA SER A 48 1.41 -3.52 -10.23
C SER A 48 0.54 -4.56 -9.53
N LEU A 49 -0.55 -4.92 -10.20
CA LEU A 49 -1.56 -5.84 -9.70
C LEU A 49 -1.62 -7.09 -10.57
N LEU A 50 -1.99 -8.20 -9.95
CA LEU A 50 -2.50 -9.37 -10.63
C LEU A 50 -4.03 -9.32 -10.59
N ARG A 51 -4.66 -9.33 -11.77
CA ARG A 51 -6.09 -9.56 -11.92
C ARG A 51 -6.34 -11.05 -12.01
N TRP A 52 -7.04 -11.61 -11.04
CA TRP A 52 -7.47 -13.00 -11.04
C TRP A 52 -8.89 -13.11 -11.58
N LYS A 53 -9.14 -14.12 -12.41
CA LYS A 53 -10.45 -14.48 -12.92
C LYS A 53 -10.77 -15.91 -12.55
N LYS A 54 -11.87 -16.09 -11.82
CA LYS A 54 -12.42 -17.40 -11.47
C LYS A 54 -13.79 -17.53 -12.10
N LYS A 55 -14.04 -18.66 -12.76
CA LYS A 55 -15.33 -18.98 -13.37
C LYS A 55 -15.89 -20.24 -12.70
N ARG A 56 -17.15 -20.17 -12.28
CA ARG A 56 -17.94 -21.33 -11.84
C ARG A 56 -19.18 -21.44 -12.72
N ILE A 57 -19.54 -22.67 -13.07
CA ILE A 57 -20.82 -22.97 -13.72
C ILE A 57 -21.71 -23.59 -12.64
N LEU A 58 -22.91 -23.03 -12.47
CA LEU A 58 -23.97 -23.42 -11.56
C LEU A 58 -25.02 -24.16 -12.40
N TYR A 59 -25.28 -25.43 -12.07
CA TYR A 59 -26.39 -26.21 -12.64
C TYR A 59 -27.49 -26.37 -11.58
N ASP A 60 -28.74 -26.56 -12.03
CA ASP A 60 -29.91 -26.68 -11.14
C ASP A 60 -29.82 -27.85 -10.14
N GLU A 61 -28.95 -28.84 -10.36
CA GLU A 61 -28.74 -29.98 -9.47
C GLU A 61 -27.63 -29.78 -8.41
N GLY A 62 -27.08 -28.56 -8.28
CA GLY A 62 -26.00 -28.28 -7.33
C GLY A 62 -24.63 -28.83 -7.76
N THR A 63 -24.50 -29.31 -8.99
CA THR A 63 -23.24 -29.73 -9.62
C THR A 63 -22.48 -28.50 -10.10
N TYR A 64 -21.18 -28.40 -9.77
CA TYR A 64 -20.34 -27.26 -10.15
C TYR A 64 -19.11 -27.70 -10.91
N PHE A 65 -18.90 -27.13 -12.10
CA PHE A 65 -17.62 -27.24 -12.79
C PHE A 65 -16.74 -26.03 -12.46
N LYS A 66 -15.62 -26.31 -11.77
CA LYS A 66 -14.59 -25.31 -11.47
C LYS A 66 -13.62 -25.23 -12.63
N HIS A 67 -13.59 -24.10 -13.33
CA HIS A 67 -12.50 -23.83 -14.26
C HIS A 67 -11.22 -23.46 -13.48
N ARG A 68 -10.06 -23.76 -14.08
CA ARG A 68 -8.77 -23.28 -13.55
C ARG A 68 -8.79 -21.75 -13.51
N PRO A 69 -8.44 -21.12 -12.39
CA PRO A 69 -8.28 -19.68 -12.33
C PRO A 69 -7.25 -19.23 -13.36
N SER A 70 -7.50 -18.09 -14.00
CA SER A 70 -6.50 -17.40 -14.82
C SER A 70 -6.12 -16.09 -14.15
N PHE A 71 -4.89 -15.64 -14.38
CA PHE A 71 -4.45 -14.33 -13.93
C PHE A 71 -3.84 -13.54 -15.08
N LEU A 72 -3.90 -12.22 -14.95
CA LEU A 72 -3.22 -11.27 -15.83
C LEU A 72 -2.46 -10.28 -14.95
N LYS A 73 -1.17 -10.06 -15.27
CA LYS A 73 -0.42 -8.97 -14.68
C LYS A 73 -0.81 -7.67 -15.39
N GLU A 74 -1.32 -6.71 -14.63
CA GLU A 74 -1.60 -5.37 -15.13
C GLU A 74 -0.31 -4.55 -15.29
N THR A 75 -0.40 -3.49 -16.08
CA THR A 75 0.68 -2.53 -16.24
C THR A 75 0.99 -1.82 -14.93
N ASP A 76 2.24 -1.38 -14.81
CA ASP A 76 2.67 -0.63 -13.63
C ASP A 76 1.94 0.72 -13.57
N LYS A 77 1.42 1.04 -12.39
CA LYS A 77 0.76 2.29 -12.04
C LYS A 77 1.58 3.03 -10.98
N ILE A 78 1.29 4.32 -10.82
CA ILE A 78 1.91 5.15 -9.78
C ILE A 78 0.81 5.58 -8.81
N ILE A 79 1.11 5.48 -7.52
CA ILE A 79 0.33 6.09 -6.45
C ILE A 79 1.18 7.16 -5.77
N GLU A 80 0.53 8.26 -5.44
CA GLU A 80 1.14 9.38 -4.72
C GLU A 80 0.69 9.33 -3.24
N LEU A 81 1.66 9.31 -2.34
CA LEU A 81 1.43 9.34 -0.89
C LEU A 81 1.84 10.70 -0.33
N SER A 82 0.85 11.54 -0.02
CA SER A 82 1.02 12.87 0.58
C SER A 82 0.71 12.93 2.08
N GLU A 83 0.02 11.92 2.61
CA GLU A 83 -0.59 11.94 3.95
C GLU A 83 -0.15 10.74 4.80
N LYS A 84 -0.79 10.53 5.95
CA LYS A 84 -0.50 9.44 6.90
C LYS A 84 -0.96 8.08 6.36
N ILE A 85 -0.26 7.55 5.35
CA ILE A 85 -0.47 6.20 4.84
C ILE A 85 0.78 5.39 5.15
N PRO A 86 0.76 4.56 6.20
CA PRO A 86 1.97 3.87 6.65
C PRO A 86 2.48 2.88 5.60
N ILE A 87 3.80 2.71 5.55
CA ILE A 87 4.48 1.67 4.76
C ILE A 87 5.24 0.77 5.72
N ASN A 88 4.96 -0.53 5.78
CA ASN A 88 5.48 -1.37 6.86
C ASN A 88 7.00 -1.55 6.76
N GLU A 89 7.45 -2.16 5.68
CA GLU A 89 8.86 -2.46 5.44
C GLU A 89 9.28 -1.90 4.10
N LEU A 90 10.53 -1.45 4.05
CA LEU A 90 11.21 -1.00 2.83
C LEU A 90 12.53 -1.76 2.79
N ASP A 91 12.74 -2.56 1.75
CA ASP A 91 14.01 -3.25 1.57
C ASP A 91 15.04 -2.38 0.85
N ILE A 92 16.28 -2.87 0.79
CA ILE A 92 17.40 -2.20 0.10
C ILE A 92 17.20 -2.08 -1.42
N CYS A 93 16.28 -2.85 -1.99
CA CYS A 93 15.92 -2.82 -3.41
C CYS A 93 14.75 -1.86 -3.69
N GLY A 94 14.22 -1.20 -2.67
CA GLY A 94 13.07 -0.31 -2.73
C GLY A 94 11.73 -1.02 -2.81
N ASN A 95 11.65 -2.34 -2.58
CA ASN A 95 10.38 -3.05 -2.41
C ASN A 95 9.72 -2.62 -1.10
N ILE A 96 8.41 -2.46 -1.16
CA ILE A 96 7.60 -2.03 -0.02
C ILE A 96 6.65 -3.15 0.37
N THR A 97 6.68 -3.54 1.64
CA THR A 97 5.61 -4.32 2.27
C THR A 97 4.50 -3.33 2.64
N PRO A 98 3.33 -3.38 1.98
CA PRO A 98 2.29 -2.39 2.20
C PRO A 98 1.54 -2.62 3.52
N SER A 99 1.21 -1.55 4.24
CA SER A 99 0.23 -1.60 5.32
C SER A 99 -1.16 -1.95 4.77
N THR A 100 -2.07 -2.40 5.63
CA THR A 100 -3.48 -2.65 5.24
C THR A 100 -4.13 -1.42 4.62
N ILE A 101 -3.89 -0.23 5.19
CA ILE A 101 -4.39 1.05 4.67
C ILE A 101 -3.89 1.30 3.24
N LEU A 102 -2.62 1.01 2.96
CA LEU A 102 -2.07 1.16 1.61
C LEU A 102 -2.65 0.11 0.65
N GLN A 103 -2.86 -1.12 1.12
CA GLN A 103 -3.50 -2.16 0.32
C GLN A 103 -4.91 -1.77 -0.09
N ASP A 104 -5.73 -1.28 0.84
CA ASP A 104 -7.11 -0.85 0.58
C ASP A 104 -7.18 0.31 -0.42
N LYS A 105 -6.16 1.19 -0.42
CA LYS A 105 -6.07 2.30 -1.38
C LYS A 105 -5.66 1.85 -2.79
N ILE A 106 -4.90 0.77 -2.90
CA ILE A 106 -4.32 0.28 -4.17
C ILE A 106 -5.19 -0.80 -4.82
N ILE A 107 -5.75 -1.70 -4.03
CA ILE A 107 -6.49 -2.88 -4.49
C ILE A 107 -7.94 -2.47 -4.82
N PRO A 108 -8.39 -2.58 -6.08
CA PRO A 108 -9.77 -2.32 -6.44
C PRO A 108 -10.71 -3.33 -5.80
N LEU A 109 -11.98 -2.95 -5.65
CA LEU A 109 -13.03 -3.86 -5.20
C LEU A 109 -13.14 -5.08 -6.12
N SER A 110 -13.42 -6.23 -5.51
CA SER A 110 -13.68 -7.45 -6.27
C SER A 110 -15.06 -7.38 -6.92
N GLU A 111 -15.16 -7.87 -8.15
CA GLU A 111 -16.39 -7.87 -8.92
C GLU A 111 -16.91 -9.30 -9.05
N THR A 112 -18.21 -9.49 -8.80
CA THR A 112 -18.89 -10.75 -9.06
C THR A 112 -20.02 -10.51 -10.05
N LYS A 113 -20.05 -11.27 -11.13
CA LYS A 113 -21.11 -11.22 -12.12
C LYS A 113 -21.66 -12.61 -12.35
N ILE A 114 -22.97 -12.75 -12.26
CA ILE A 114 -23.68 -13.98 -12.57
C ILE A 114 -24.53 -13.73 -13.81
N ASN A 115 -24.34 -14.56 -14.83
CA ASN A 115 -25.15 -14.55 -16.03
C ASN A 115 -25.88 -15.88 -16.13
N TYR A 116 -27.18 -15.85 -16.40
CA TYR A 116 -27.96 -17.05 -16.65
C TYR A 116 -28.11 -17.26 -18.15
N ILE A 117 -27.89 -18.50 -18.60
CA ILE A 117 -28.18 -18.96 -19.96
C ILE A 117 -29.02 -20.23 -19.77
N ASN A 118 -30.32 -20.14 -20.07
CA ASN A 118 -31.31 -21.16 -19.69
C ASN A 118 -31.26 -21.43 -18.17
N GLU A 119 -31.24 -22.70 -17.75
CA GLU A 119 -31.13 -23.20 -16.37
C GLU A 119 -29.68 -23.20 -15.83
N CYS A 120 -28.71 -22.72 -16.62
CA CYS A 120 -27.30 -22.71 -16.24
C CYS A 120 -26.84 -21.30 -15.84
N GLY A 121 -26.38 -21.14 -14.60
CA GLY A 121 -25.73 -19.93 -14.11
C GLY A 121 -24.23 -19.94 -14.37
N ILE A 122 -23.65 -18.85 -14.87
CA ILE A 122 -22.21 -18.65 -14.99
C ILE A 122 -21.80 -17.55 -14.04
N GLU A 123 -21.18 -17.92 -12.92
CA GLU A 123 -20.56 -17.00 -11.98
C GLU A 123 -19.12 -16.69 -12.42
N ARG A 124 -18.81 -15.40 -12.56
CA ARG A 124 -17.47 -14.89 -12.79
C ARG A 124 -17.08 -13.98 -11.62
N ILE A 125 -15.99 -14.34 -10.97
CA ILE A 125 -15.39 -13.56 -9.87
C ILE A 125 -14.08 -12.99 -10.39
N ILE A 126 -13.94 -11.67 -10.28
CA ILE A 126 -12.71 -10.93 -10.55
C ILE A 126 -12.21 -10.36 -9.22
N TYR A 127 -10.98 -10.71 -8.85
CA TYR A 127 -10.33 -10.17 -7.66
C TYR A 127 -8.88 -9.82 -7.96
N TRP A 128 -8.27 -9.05 -7.07
CA TRP A 128 -6.99 -8.42 -7.30
C TRP A 128 -6.01 -8.78 -6.18
N THR A 129 -4.75 -9.00 -6.53
CA THR A 129 -3.66 -9.11 -5.56
C THR A 129 -2.51 -8.22 -5.98
N ILE A 130 -1.75 -7.71 -5.02
CA ILE A 130 -0.54 -6.95 -5.30
C ILE A 130 0.52 -7.88 -5.88
N TYR A 131 1.09 -7.51 -7.04
CA TYR A 131 2.24 -8.20 -7.63
C TYR A 131 3.55 -7.62 -7.08
N SER A 132 3.66 -6.29 -7.13
CA SER A 132 4.84 -5.58 -6.64
C SER A 132 4.48 -4.16 -6.24
N ILE A 133 5.14 -3.65 -5.20
CA ILE A 133 5.12 -2.24 -4.82
C ILE A 133 6.57 -1.81 -4.59
N LYS A 134 7.00 -0.75 -5.27
CA LYS A 134 8.39 -0.30 -5.28
C LYS A 134 8.48 1.22 -5.26
N CYS A 135 9.47 1.75 -4.56
CA CYS A 135 9.87 3.15 -4.67
C CYS A 135 11.31 3.24 -5.16
N ASN A 136 11.54 3.99 -6.24
CA ASN A 136 12.88 4.19 -6.78
C ASN A 136 13.74 5.09 -5.89
N ASN A 137 13.13 5.97 -5.10
CA ASN A 137 13.83 6.89 -4.20
C ASN A 137 13.78 6.37 -2.75
N ILE A 138 14.66 5.42 -2.43
CA ILE A 138 14.75 4.76 -1.12
C ILE A 138 14.95 5.78 0.00
N ASN A 139 15.81 6.79 -0.22
CA ASN A 139 16.08 7.83 0.78
C ASN A 139 14.83 8.63 1.13
N GLN A 140 14.03 8.97 0.11
CA GLN A 140 12.77 9.67 0.31
C GLN A 140 11.72 8.76 0.98
N ALA A 141 11.66 7.48 0.61
CA ALA A 141 10.77 6.51 1.24
C ALA A 141 11.11 6.27 2.73
N ASN A 142 12.39 6.20 3.09
CA ASN A 142 12.84 6.13 4.48
C ASN A 142 12.42 7.36 5.30
N LYS A 143 12.61 8.56 4.73
CA LYS A 143 12.14 9.81 5.37
C LYS A 143 10.63 9.82 5.56
N TYR A 144 9.88 9.35 4.56
CA TYR A 144 8.42 9.25 4.62
C TYR A 144 7.99 8.27 5.72
N LYS A 145 8.61 7.07 5.75
CA LYS A 145 8.37 6.04 6.76
C LYS A 145 8.56 6.58 8.17
N LEU A 146 9.68 7.25 8.41
CA LEU A 146 10.02 7.81 9.72
C LEU A 146 8.94 8.74 10.26
N VAL A 147 8.35 9.60 9.42
CA VAL A 147 7.43 10.66 9.90
C VAL A 147 5.96 10.26 9.94
N TRP A 148 5.58 9.16 9.28
CA TRP A 148 4.18 8.74 9.12
C TRP A 148 3.86 7.35 9.68
N ASN A 149 4.86 6.52 9.99
CA ASN A 149 4.71 5.33 10.82
C ASN A 149 4.85 5.66 12.30
#